data_AF-A0AAE9XDQ3-F1
#
_entry.id   AF-A0AAE9XDQ3-F1
#
_cell.length_a   1.000
_cell.length_b   1.000
_cell.length_c   1.000
_cell.angle_alpha   90.00
_cell.angle_beta   90.00
_cell.angle_gamma   90.00
#
_symmetry.space_group_name_H-M   'P 1'
#
loop_
_entity.id
_entity.type
_entity.pdbx_description
1 polymer ?
#
loop_
_entity_poly.entity_id
_entity_poly.type
_entity_poly.pdbx_seq_one_letter_code
_entity_poly.pdbx_strand_id
1 'polypeptide(L)' 'MSQIAGYFSSDSGVYPNPVKDVLNIKHEGDFGVRIIDFSGRLVLSMENTRMIGVKFLTAGAYVIKLMTQGSTPAERFIKL' A
#
# COMPACT_ATOMS: atom_id res chain seq x y z
N MET A 1 -13.08 -15.21 11.13
CA MET A 1 -11.75 -14.93 11.72
C MET A 1 -11.45 -13.46 11.49
N SER A 2 -11.35 -12.67 12.56
CA SER A 2 -11.10 -11.23 12.45
C SER A 2 -9.65 -11.03 12.03
N GLN A 3 -9.42 -10.59 10.79
CA GLN A 3 -8.08 -10.14 10.38
C GLN A 3 -7.83 -8.80 11.07
N ILE A 4 -7.07 -8.82 12.16
CA ILE A 4 -6.58 -7.60 12.80
C ILE A 4 -5.73 -6.86 11.76
N ALA A 5 -6.04 -5.59 11.50
CA ALA A 5 -5.20 -4.73 10.69
C ALA A 5 -3.85 -4.59 11.41
N GLY A 6 -2.83 -5.25 10.88
CA GLY A 6 -1.46 -5.11 11.36
C GLY A 6 -0.87 -3.77 10.95
N TYR A 7 0.24 -3.39 11.57
CA TYR A 7 1.13 -2.39 10.99
C TYR A 7 2.21 -3.11 10.19
N PHE A 8 2.82 -2.40 9.26
CA PHE A 8 4.04 -2.88 8.63
C PHE A 8 5.10 -3.13 9.72
N SER A 9 5.77 -4.29 9.65
CA SER A 9 6.91 -4.63 10.52
C SER A 9 8.16 -3.85 10.08
N SER A 10 9.25 -3.89 10.86
CA SER A 10 10.55 -3.27 10.48
C SER A 10 11.07 -3.69 9.09
N ASP A 11 10.66 -4.87 8.63
CA ASP A 11 11.12 -5.45 7.36
C ASP A 11 10.15 -5.24 6.21
N SER A 12 9.01 -4.60 6.47
CA SER A 12 8.06 -4.22 5.45
C SER A 12 7.77 -2.72 5.46
N GLY A 13 7.48 -2.12 4.31
CA GLY A 13 7.13 -0.71 4.26
C GLY A 13 6.95 -0.19 2.84
N VAL A 14 6.58 1.09 2.72
CA VAL A 14 6.39 1.75 1.43
C VAL A 14 7.20 3.03 1.33
N TYR A 15 7.79 3.30 0.16
CA TYR A 15 8.66 4.46 -0.04
C TYR A 15 8.73 4.90 -1.51
N PRO A 16 8.99 6.19 -1.79
CA PRO A 16 9.06 7.27 -0.83
C PRO A 16 7.67 7.62 -0.28
N ASN A 17 7.63 8.29 0.86
CA ASN A 17 6.42 8.89 1.41
C ASN A 17 6.83 10.25 1.99
N PRO A 18 6.44 11.40 1.38
CA PRO A 18 5.53 11.56 0.23
C PRO A 18 6.05 11.02 -1.12
N VAL A 19 5.15 10.72 -2.05
CA VAL A 19 5.45 10.16 -3.39
C VAL A 19 4.91 11.03 -4.53
N LYS A 20 5.67 11.13 -5.63
CA LYS A 20 5.22 11.76 -6.88
C LYS A 20 4.70 10.73 -7.87
N ASP A 21 5.58 9.88 -8.39
CA ASP A 21 5.23 9.07 -9.57
C ASP A 21 5.23 7.57 -9.32
N VAL A 22 6.15 7.09 -8.48
CA VAL A 22 6.37 5.66 -8.26
C VAL A 22 6.50 5.39 -6.76
N LEU A 23 5.62 4.53 -6.24
CA LEU A 23 5.65 4.02 -4.88
C LEU A 23 6.25 2.60 -4.90
N ASN A 24 7.30 2.39 -4.12
CA ASN A 24 7.98 1.11 -3.95
C ASN A 24 7.52 0.43 -2.66
N ILE A 25 7.56 -0.90 -2.65
CA ILE A 25 7.17 -1.74 -1.53
C ILE A 25 8.37 -2.59 -1.12
N LYS A 26 8.79 -2.46 0.14
CA LYS A 26 9.70 -3.39 0.81
C LYS A 26 8.84 -4.50 1.41
N HIS A 27 8.92 -5.72 0.88
CA HIS A 27 8.32 -6.92 1.46
C HIS A 27 8.91 -8.19 0.82
N GLU A 28 9.12 -9.22 1.63
CA GLU A 28 9.56 -10.54 1.19
C GLU A 28 8.38 -11.51 1.07
N GLY A 29 8.45 -12.43 0.11
CA GLY A 29 7.36 -13.37 -0.18
C GLY A 29 6.29 -12.81 -1.11
N ASP A 30 5.19 -13.56 -1.20
CA ASP A 30 4.02 -13.23 -2.03
C ASP A 30 3.05 -12.32 -1.27
N PHE A 31 2.51 -11.33 -1.96
CA PHE A 31 1.58 -10.35 -1.39
C PHE A 31 0.69 -9.73 -2.47
N GLY A 32 -0.53 -9.39 -2.05
CA GLY A 32 -1.40 -8.48 -2.77
C GLY A 32 -1.23 -7.05 -2.28
N VAL A 33 -1.57 -6.08 -3.13
CA VAL A 33 -1.58 -4.65 -2.79
C VAL A 33 -2.94 -4.08 -3.09
N ARG A 34 -3.50 -3.33 -2.14
CA ARG A 34 -4.70 -2.53 -2.35
C ARG A 34 -4.45 -1.09 -1.93
N ILE A 35 -4.70 -0.15 -2.83
CA ILE A 35 -4.66 1.29 -2.51
C ILE A 35 -6.09 1.80 -2.44
N ILE A 36 -6.40 2.51 -1.35
CA ILE A 36 -7.72 3.02 -1.02
C ILE A 36 -7.60 4.52 -0.80
N ASP A 37 -8.52 5.30 -1.37
CA ASP A 37 -8.58 6.75 -1.12
C ASP A 37 -9.27 7.08 0.22
N PHE A 38 -9.26 8.36 0.61
CA PHE A 38 -9.82 8.79 1.90
C PHE A 38 -11.34 8.53 2.04
N SER A 39 -12.06 8.34 0.94
CA SER A 39 -13.49 8.00 0.94
C SER A 39 -13.75 6.51 1.18
N GLY A 40 -12.68 5.71 1.23
CA GLY A 40 -12.78 4.24 1.36
C GLY A 40 -12.90 3.52 0.02
N ARG A 41 -12.77 4.21 -1.12
CA ARG A 41 -12.85 3.60 -2.45
C ARG A 41 -11.53 2.94 -2.82
N LEU A 42 -11.58 1.70 -3.29
CA LEU A 42 -10.46 0.97 -3.88
C LEU A 42 -10.09 1.61 -5.23
N VAL A 43 -8.87 2.13 -5.35
CA VAL A 43 -8.38 2.82 -6.55
C VAL A 43 -7.34 2.02 -7.33
N LEU A 44 -6.68 1.05 -6.70
CA LEU A 44 -5.73 0.15 -7.34
C LEU A 44 -5.67 -1.18 -6.60
N SER A 45 -5.57 -2.27 -7.35
CA SER A 45 -5.30 -3.62 -6.83
C SER A 45 -4.28 -4.31 -7.74
N MET A 46 -3.23 -4.87 -7.15
CA MET A 46 -2.16 -5.57 -7.87
C MET A 46 -1.66 -6.74 -7.02
N GLU A 47 -1.10 -7.76 -7.66
CA GLU A 47 -0.47 -8.90 -6.98
C GLU A 47 1.03 -8.90 -7.27
N ASN A 48 1.84 -9.27 -6.28
CA ASN A 48 3.29 -9.48 -6.38
C ASN A 48 4.08 -8.34 -7.07
N THR A 49 3.59 -7.11 -6.93
CA THR A 49 4.15 -5.92 -7.59
C THR A 49 4.86 -5.03 -6.56
N ARG A 50 6.18 -4.86 -6.73
CA ARG A 50 7.03 -4.08 -5.80
C ARG A 50 7.20 -2.61 -6.19
N MET A 51 6.86 -2.25 -7.42
CA MET A 51 6.97 -0.90 -7.96
C MET A 51 5.64 -0.51 -8.61
N ILE A 52 4.97 0.48 -8.03
CA ILE A 52 3.63 0.89 -8.44
C ILE A 52 3.69 2.31 -8.99
N GLY A 53 3.32 2.48 -10.25
CA GLY A 53 3.09 3.81 -10.81
C GLY A 53 1.85 4.43 -10.18
N VAL A 54 2.00 5.57 -9.51
CA VAL A 54 0.93 6.33 -8.84
C VAL A 54 0.71 7.71 -9.44
N LYS A 55 1.42 8.06 -10.53
CA LYS A 55 1.31 9.38 -11.21
C LYS A 55 -0.11 9.81 -11.58
N PHE A 56 -1.01 8.84 -11.81
CA PHE A 56 -2.40 9.08 -12.20
C PHE A 56 -3.32 9.34 -11.01
N LEU A 57 -2.86 9.11 -9.78
CA LEU A 57 -3.61 9.44 -8.57
C LEU A 57 -3.58 10.96 -8.36
N THR A 58 -4.71 11.51 -7.95
CA THR A 58 -4.79 12.90 -7.49
C THR A 58 -3.94 13.10 -6.24
N ALA A 59 -3.40 14.31 -6.05
CA ALA A 59 -2.69 14.63 -4.81
C ALA A 59 -3.60 14.44 -3.58
N GLY A 60 -3.07 13.85 -2.52
CA GLY A 60 -3.85 13.54 -1.32
C GLY A 60 -3.33 12.36 -0.51
N ALA A 61 -4.06 12.06 0.56
CA ALA A 61 -3.77 10.92 1.43
C ALA A 61 -4.44 9.64 0.92
N TYR A 62 -3.69 8.55 0.95
CA TYR A 62 -4.15 7.21 0.57
C TYR A 62 -3.75 6.21 1.64
N VAL A 63 -4.48 5.10 1.69
CA VAL A 63 -4.13 3.92 2.49
C VAL A 63 -3.67 2.81 1.56
N ILE A 64 -2.48 2.29 1.80
CA ILE A 64 -2.00 1.07 1.14
C ILE A 64 -2.13 -0.09 2.13
N LYS A 65 -2.68 -1.21 1.64
CA LYS A 65 -2.79 -2.47 2.37
C LYS A 65 -1.98 -3.53 1.65
N LEU A 66 -1.15 -4.26 2.37
CA LEU A 66 -0.55 -5.50 1.87
C LEU A 66 -1.42 -6.68 2.27
N MET A 67 -1.87 -7.48 1.32
CA MET A 67 -2.63 -8.70 1.56
C MET A 67 -1.63 -9.87 1.63
N THR A 68 -1.30 -10.33 2.83
CA THR A 68 -0.41 -11.50 3.01
C THR A 68 -1.21 -12.69 3.52
N GLN A 69 -0.62 -13.89 3.53
CA GLN A 69 -1.30 -15.11 3.99
C GLN A 69 -1.81 -15.02 5.46
N GLY A 70 -1.10 -14.31 6.33
CA GLY A 70 -1.38 -14.27 7.77
C GLY A 70 -1.88 -12.92 8.30
N SER A 71 -1.67 -11.82 7.55
CA SER A 71 -2.01 -10.48 8.01
C SER A 71 -2.30 -9.52 6.86
N THR A 72 -3.01 -8.44 7.18
CA THR A 72 -3.24 -7.35 6.22
C THR A 72 -2.71 -6.04 6.79
N PRO A 73 -1.38 -5.80 6.79
CA PRO A 73 -0.86 -4.56 7.31
C PRO A 73 -1.24 -3.37 6.44
N ALA A 74 -1.46 -2.23 7.08
CA ALA A 74 -1.88 -1.00 6.41
C ALA A 74 -1.02 0.20 6.81
N GLU A 75 -0.76 1.10 5.86
CA GLU A 75 -0.02 2.34 6.08
C GLU A 75 -0.64 3.48 5.27
N ARG A 76 -0.52 4.71 5.78
CA ARG A 76 -0.91 5.92 5.06
C ARG A 76 0.28 6.48 4.30
N PHE A 77 0.09 6.80 3.02
CA PHE A 77 1.05 7.58 2.24
C PHE A 77 0.43 8.84 1.62
N ILE A 78 1.28 9.82 1.33
CA ILE A 78 0.88 11.09 0.71
C ILE A 78 1.32 11.13 -0.75
N LYS A 79 0.36 11.24 -1.67
CA LYS A 79 0.61 11.56 -3.08
C LYS A 79 0.73 13.08 -3.23
N LEU A 80 1.81 13.53 -3.85
CA LEU A 80 2.08 14.94 -4.21
C LEU A 80 1.48 15.31 -5.56
#